data_AF-A0A2E4PJC2-F1
#
_entry.id   AF-A0A2E4PJC2-F1
#
_cell.length_a   1.000
_cell.length_b   1.000
_cell.length_c   1.000
_cell.angle_alpha   90.00
_cell.angle_beta   90.00
_cell.angle_gamma   90.00
#
_symmetry.space_group_name_H-M   'P 1'
#
loop_
_entity.id
_entity.type
_entity.pdbx_description
1 polymer ?
#
loop_
_entity_poly.entity_id
_entity_poly.type
_entity_poly.pdbx_seq_one_letter_code
_entity_poly.pdbx_strand_id
1 'polypeptide(L)'
;MIKNYLLILLLISPFYSTQAQNINLSEEEVLKTLCHTWSLSFASIKGKPIQIDLDFKVQFNNDYSYFLVSNPENPGKWMYNKQGKYIELKTNNRTARITSLNKKELIFIEMDIDEHQRATPQNSQFHFIRNE
;
A
#
# COMPACT_ATOMS: atom_id res chain seq x y z
N MET A 1 15.92 44.43 38.11
CA MET A 1 14.69 43.61 38.21
C MET A 1 14.55 42.76 36.97
N ILE A 2 14.05 41.55 37.17
CA ILE A 2 14.29 40.34 36.38
C ILE A 2 13.71 40.37 34.96
N LYS A 3 14.45 39.70 34.07
CA LYS A 3 14.28 39.47 32.62
C LYS A 3 12.87 39.04 32.19
N ASN A 4 12.29 39.75 31.23
CA ASN A 4 11.21 39.26 30.38
C ASN A 4 11.78 38.63 29.10
N TYR A 5 12.22 37.38 29.19
CA TYR A 5 12.49 36.52 28.04
C TYR A 5 11.78 35.20 28.27
N LEU A 6 10.48 35.14 27.96
CA LEU A 6 9.69 33.90 28.03
C LEU A 6 8.49 34.00 27.09
N LEU A 7 8.75 34.35 25.83
CA LEU A 7 7.77 34.22 24.76
C LEU A 7 8.41 33.66 23.48
N ILE A 8 9.29 32.67 23.65
CA ILE A 8 9.81 31.84 22.57
C ILE A 8 9.60 30.42 23.07
N LEU A 9 8.78 29.61 22.39
CA LEU A 9 8.80 28.12 22.33
C LEU A 9 7.45 27.41 22.15
N LEU A 10 6.37 28.07 21.71
CA LEU A 10 5.06 27.38 21.62
C LEU A 10 4.38 27.31 20.26
N LEU A 11 5.01 27.72 19.15
CA LEU A 11 4.33 27.71 17.84
C LEU A 11 5.14 27.10 16.69
N ILE A 12 5.91 26.04 17.00
CA ILE A 12 6.38 25.12 15.96
C ILE A 12 5.82 23.74 16.29
N SER A 13 4.49 23.60 16.25
CA SER A 13 3.91 22.28 16.03
C SER A 13 4.15 21.96 14.55
N PRO A 14 5.09 21.07 14.19
CA PRO A 14 5.12 20.60 12.82
C PRO A 14 3.76 19.95 12.56
N PHE A 15 3.09 20.44 11.51
CA PHE A 15 1.99 19.70 10.90
C PHE A 15 2.56 18.32 10.54
N TYR A 16 2.34 17.33 11.39
CA TYR A 16 2.61 15.94 11.08
C TYR A 16 1.57 15.51 10.05
N SER A 17 1.80 15.82 8.78
CA SER A 17 1.21 15.11 7.67
C SER A 17 1.88 13.73 7.56
N THR A 18 1.76 12.91 8.61
CA THR A 18 2.20 11.52 8.58
C THR A 18 1.11 10.67 7.96
N GLN A 19 1.01 10.72 6.64
CA GLN A 19 0.39 9.65 5.85
C GLN A 19 1.44 9.14 4.84
N ALA A 20 2.63 8.84 5.35
CA ALA A 20 3.52 7.92 4.69
C ALA A 20 3.25 6.54 5.30
N GLN A 21 2.20 5.88 4.83
CA GLN A 21 2.01 4.46 5.11
C GLN A 21 3.16 3.74 4.38
N ASN A 22 4.12 3.27 5.17
CA ASN A 22 5.32 2.62 4.69
C ASN A 22 5.40 1.24 5.36
N ILE A 23 5.75 0.22 4.59
CA ILE A 23 5.97 -1.13 5.10
C ILE A 23 7.28 -1.16 5.90
N ASN A 24 7.16 -1.33 7.22
CA ASN A 24 8.29 -1.46 8.14
C ASN A 24 8.46 -2.91 8.61
N LEU A 25 8.58 -3.81 7.65
CA LEU A 25 8.77 -5.24 7.86
C LEU A 25 10.10 -5.67 7.23
N SER A 26 10.77 -6.66 7.82
CA SER A 26 11.83 -7.38 7.15
C SER A 26 11.27 -8.16 5.94
N GLU A 27 12.14 -8.59 5.02
CA GLU A 27 11.71 -9.37 3.86
C GLU A 27 11.05 -10.71 4.26
N GLU A 28 11.58 -11.35 5.31
CA GLU A 28 10.98 -12.57 5.86
C GLU A 28 9.58 -12.32 6.43
N GLU A 29 9.40 -11.19 7.14
CA GLU A 29 8.09 -10.79 7.66
C GLU A 29 7.12 -10.40 6.54
N VAL A 30 7.60 -9.79 5.46
CA VAL A 30 6.80 -9.53 4.25
C VAL A 30 6.32 -10.84 3.66
N LEU A 31 7.20 -11.83 3.45
CA LEU A 31 6.81 -13.14 2.92
C LEU A 31 5.74 -13.81 3.80
N LYS A 32 5.96 -13.86 5.11
CA LYS A 32 5.03 -14.45 6.09
C LYS A 32 3.68 -13.73 6.16
N THR A 33 3.65 -12.43 5.90
CA THR A 33 2.44 -11.62 6.04
C THR A 33 1.66 -11.58 4.73
N LEU A 34 2.35 -11.35 3.62
CA LEU A 34 1.77 -11.13 2.29
C LEU A 34 1.20 -12.41 1.68
N CYS A 35 1.91 -13.54 1.78
CA CYS A 35 1.66 -14.74 0.97
C CYS A 35 0.43 -15.55 1.42
N HIS A 36 -0.73 -14.94 1.26
CA HIS A 36 -2.05 -15.42 1.63
C HIS A 36 -3.08 -14.98 0.58
N THR A 37 -4.31 -15.45 0.72
CA THR A 37 -5.45 -14.90 -0.02
C THR A 37 -5.98 -13.66 0.69
N TRP A 38 -6.19 -12.60 -0.09
CA TRP A 38 -6.73 -11.33 0.36
C TRP A 38 -8.02 -11.03 -0.41
N SER A 39 -9.07 -10.63 0.31
CA SER A 39 -10.36 -10.20 -0.25
C SER A 39 -10.47 -8.69 -0.21
N LEU A 40 -10.91 -8.08 -1.31
CA LEU A 40 -11.24 -6.67 -1.35
C LEU A 40 -12.40 -6.39 -0.39
N SER A 41 -12.20 -5.43 0.52
CA SER A 41 -13.21 -5.00 1.47
C SER A 41 -13.92 -3.74 0.99
N PHE A 42 -13.15 -2.70 0.67
CA PHE A 42 -13.65 -1.44 0.12
C PHE A 42 -12.55 -0.73 -0.65
N ALA A 43 -12.92 0.30 -1.43
CA ALA A 43 -11.96 1.25 -1.97
C ALA A 43 -12.19 2.63 -1.38
N SER A 44 -11.18 3.50 -1.42
CA SER A 44 -11.35 4.91 -1.12
C SER A 44 -10.87 5.75 -2.29
N ILE A 45 -11.60 6.83 -2.61
CA ILE A 45 -11.21 7.83 -3.61
C ILE A 45 -11.11 9.17 -2.91
N LYS A 46 -9.93 9.80 -2.96
CA LYS A 46 -9.64 11.04 -2.21
C LYS A 46 -10.00 10.90 -0.73
N GLY A 47 -9.73 9.73 -0.15
CA GLY A 47 -10.01 9.39 1.25
C GLY A 47 -11.47 9.09 1.60
N LYS A 48 -12.40 9.15 0.63
CA LYS A 48 -13.81 8.78 0.86
C LYS A 48 -14.02 7.31 0.54
N PRO A 49 -14.49 6.48 1.49
CA PRO A 49 -14.74 5.07 1.24
C PRO A 49 -15.92 4.90 0.26
N ILE A 50 -15.81 3.87 -0.58
CA ILE A 50 -16.80 3.44 -1.55
C ILE A 50 -16.93 1.92 -1.41
N GLN A 51 -18.16 1.48 -1.21
CA GLN A 51 -18.47 0.05 -1.16
C GLN A 51 -18.29 -0.54 -2.56
N ILE A 52 -17.54 -1.63 -2.64
CA ILE A 52 -17.40 -2.40 -3.87
C ILE A 52 -18.13 -3.73 -3.65
N ASP A 53 -19.19 -3.94 -4.42
CA ASP A 53 -19.96 -5.19 -4.39
C ASP A 53 -19.41 -6.17 -5.44
N LEU A 54 -18.12 -6.51 -5.29
CA LEU A 54 -17.42 -7.48 -6.13
C LEU A 54 -16.61 -8.39 -5.22
N ASP A 55 -16.78 -9.71 -5.38
CA ASP A 55 -15.93 -10.70 -4.72
C ASP A 55 -14.57 -10.76 -5.42
N PHE A 56 -13.74 -9.76 -5.16
CA PHE A 56 -12.41 -9.64 -5.73
C PHE A 56 -11.38 -10.18 -4.75
N LYS A 57 -10.75 -11.30 -5.12
CA LYS A 57 -9.73 -11.99 -4.31
C LYS A 57 -8.41 -12.09 -5.05
N VAL A 58 -7.32 -11.84 -4.33
CA VAL A 58 -5.95 -11.97 -4.83
C VAL A 58 -5.16 -12.94 -3.97
N GLN A 59 -4.41 -13.84 -4.59
CA GLN A 59 -3.52 -14.78 -3.93
C GLN A 59 -2.07 -14.35 -4.18
N PHE A 60 -1.29 -14.20 -3.11
CA PHE A 60 0.16 -13.98 -3.18
C PHE A 60 0.91 -15.24 -2.77
N ASN A 61 1.99 -15.55 -3.50
CA ASN A 61 2.74 -16.78 -3.31
C ASN A 61 4.21 -16.49 -2.95
N ASN A 62 4.84 -17.45 -2.26
CA ASN A 62 6.23 -17.37 -1.82
C ASN A 62 7.25 -17.37 -2.97
N ASP A 63 6.83 -17.70 -4.20
CA ASP A 63 7.66 -17.70 -5.41
C ASP A 63 7.66 -16.33 -6.14
N TYR A 64 7.26 -15.28 -5.42
CA TYR A 64 7.15 -13.91 -5.93
C TYR A 64 6.10 -13.73 -7.03
N SER A 65 5.16 -14.68 -7.18
CA SER A 65 3.98 -14.55 -8.03
C SER A 65 2.74 -14.12 -7.25
N TYR A 66 1.78 -13.53 -7.96
CA TYR A 66 0.43 -13.35 -7.46
C TYR A 66 -0.58 -13.53 -8.60
N PHE A 67 -1.83 -13.85 -8.28
CA PHE A 67 -2.89 -13.94 -9.28
C PHE A 67 -4.25 -13.58 -8.68
N LEU A 68 -5.18 -13.18 -9.54
CA LEU A 68 -6.57 -13.04 -9.15
C LEU A 68 -7.18 -14.43 -9.07
N VAL A 69 -7.90 -14.74 -7.98
CA VAL A 69 -8.51 -16.06 -7.81
C VAL A 69 -9.50 -16.39 -8.94
N SER A 70 -10.15 -15.36 -9.50
CA SER A 70 -11.02 -15.48 -10.67
C SER A 70 -10.30 -15.61 -12.01
N ASN A 71 -8.98 -15.38 -12.06
CA ASN A 71 -8.15 -15.47 -13.28
C ASN A 71 -6.72 -15.95 -12.95
N PRO A 72 -6.53 -17.22 -12.56
CA PRO A 72 -5.24 -17.76 -12.14
C PRO A 72 -4.22 -17.90 -13.29
N GLU A 73 -4.69 -17.99 -14.53
CA GLU A 73 -3.87 -18.21 -15.73
C GLU A 73 -3.00 -16.99 -16.12
N ASN A 74 -3.25 -15.83 -15.51
CA ASN A 74 -2.53 -14.58 -15.80
C ASN A 74 -1.83 -14.05 -14.55
N PRO A 75 -0.78 -14.74 -14.05
CA PRO A 75 -0.09 -14.33 -12.85
C PRO A 75 0.75 -13.07 -13.08
N GLY A 76 0.75 -12.21 -12.07
CA GLY A 76 1.67 -11.11 -11.91
C GLY A 76 2.90 -11.49 -11.10
N LYS A 77 3.83 -10.53 -10.98
CA LYS A 77 5.01 -10.61 -10.12
C LYS A 77 5.00 -9.51 -9.08
N TRP A 78 5.48 -9.84 -7.89
CA TRP A 78 5.63 -8.88 -6.81
C TRP A 78 7.07 -8.84 -6.29
N MET A 79 7.51 -7.67 -5.82
CA MET A 79 8.86 -7.47 -5.30
C MET A 79 8.87 -6.46 -4.16
N TYR A 80 9.54 -6.76 -3.06
CA TYR A 80 9.67 -5.82 -1.95
C TYR A 80 10.79 -4.81 -2.20
N ASN A 81 10.44 -3.53 -2.31
CA ASN A 81 11.39 -2.43 -2.36
C ASN A 81 11.70 -1.97 -0.93
N LYS A 82 12.82 -2.44 -0.37
CA LYS A 82 13.26 -2.13 1.00
C LYS A 82 13.53 -0.64 1.21
N GLN A 83 14.15 0.02 0.22
CA GLN A 83 14.51 1.44 0.30
C GLN A 83 13.25 2.32 0.29
N GLY A 84 12.33 2.02 -0.62
CA GLY A 84 11.06 2.73 -0.77
C GLY A 84 9.99 2.31 0.23
N LYS A 85 10.20 1.20 0.95
CA LYS A 85 9.25 0.63 1.93
C LYS A 85 7.86 0.34 1.35
N TYR A 86 7.82 -0.23 0.15
CA TYR A 86 6.59 -0.69 -0.51
C TYR A 86 6.84 -2.01 -1.25
N ILE A 87 5.77 -2.73 -1.56
CA ILE A 87 5.85 -3.89 -2.48
C ILE A 87 5.36 -3.43 -3.85
N GLU A 88 6.18 -3.61 -4.88
CA GLU A 88 5.81 -3.34 -6.27
C GLU A 88 5.10 -4.56 -6.85
N LEU A 89 4.00 -4.32 -7.56
CA LEU A 89 3.24 -5.33 -8.29
C LEU A 89 3.30 -5.01 -9.78
N LYS A 90 3.61 -6.03 -10.59
CA LYS A 90 3.65 -5.92 -12.06
C LYS A 90 2.81 -7.02 -12.67
N THR A 91 1.86 -6.66 -13.53
CA THR A 91 1.14 -7.58 -14.40
C THR A 91 0.90 -6.91 -15.73
N ASN A 92 1.29 -7.57 -16.82
CA ASN A 92 1.23 -7.00 -18.16
C ASN A 92 1.94 -5.63 -18.19
N ASN A 93 1.20 -4.56 -18.53
CA ASN A 93 1.69 -3.17 -18.57
C ASN A 93 1.18 -2.33 -17.39
N ARG A 94 0.71 -2.96 -16.31
CA ARG A 94 0.22 -2.26 -15.13
C ARG A 94 1.20 -2.41 -13.98
N THR A 95 1.44 -1.29 -13.31
CA THR A 95 2.22 -1.24 -12.08
C THR A 95 1.30 -0.77 -10.96
N ALA A 96 1.40 -1.45 -9.82
CA ALA A 96 0.71 -1.05 -8.60
C ALA A 96 1.66 -1.19 -7.42
N ARG A 97 1.28 -0.62 -6.29
CA ARG A 97 2.06 -0.73 -5.05
C ARG A 97 1.18 -1.14 -3.89
N ILE A 98 1.74 -1.97 -3.02
CA ILE A 98 1.22 -2.16 -1.66
C ILE A 98 2.02 -1.23 -0.75
N THR A 99 1.33 -0.26 -0.16
CA THR A 99 1.95 0.77 0.70
C THR A 99 1.78 0.47 2.19
N SER A 100 0.77 -0.32 2.54
CA SER A 100 0.57 -0.82 3.90
C SER A 100 0.33 -2.33 3.87
N LEU A 101 0.97 -3.03 4.80
CA LEU A 101 0.80 -4.46 4.99
C LEU A 101 0.93 -4.78 6.48
N ASN A 102 -0.09 -5.42 7.04
CA ASN A 102 -0.06 -6.02 8.36
C ASN A 102 -0.82 -7.35 8.33
N LYS A 103 -1.00 -8.02 9.49
CA LYS A 103 -1.67 -9.34 9.54
C LYS A 103 -3.15 -9.33 9.12
N LYS A 104 -3.81 -8.18 9.16
CA LYS A 104 -5.25 -8.02 8.90
C LYS A 104 -5.54 -7.33 7.58
N GLU A 105 -4.75 -6.32 7.24
CA GLU A 105 -5.03 -5.40 6.14
C GLU A 105 -3.83 -5.22 5.20
N LEU A 106 -4.16 -5.14 3.92
CA LEU A 106 -3.28 -4.76 2.82
C LEU A 106 -3.89 -3.56 2.10
N ILE A 107 -3.10 -2.51 1.87
CA ILE A 107 -3.52 -1.32 1.12
C ILE A 107 -2.76 -1.27 -0.19
N PHE A 108 -3.52 -1.34 -1.27
CA PHE A 108 -3.08 -1.33 -2.64
C PHE A 108 -3.40 0.01 -3.30
N ILE A 109 -2.48 0.53 -4.10
CA ILE A 109 -2.67 1.73 -4.94
C ILE A 109 -2.23 1.46 -6.38
N GLU A 110 -2.99 1.95 -7.34
CA GLU A 110 -2.59 1.94 -8.75
C GLU A 110 -1.58 3.05 -9.04
N MET A 111 -0.66 2.76 -9.95
CA MET A 111 0.34 3.71 -10.42
C MET A 111 0.09 4.03 -11.89
N ASP A 112 -0.02 5.32 -12.20
CA ASP A 112 0.03 5.80 -13.58
C ASP A 112 1.48 5.92 -14.02
N ILE A 113 1.79 5.35 -15.19
CA ILE A 113 3.10 5.47 -15.83
C ILE A 113 2.98 6.48 -16.97
N ASP A 114 3.72 7.59 -16.88
CA ASP A 114 3.73 8.61 -17.93
C ASP A 114 4.68 8.24 -19.09
N GLU A 115 4.70 9.08 -20.14
CA GLU A 115 5.56 8.92 -21.31
C GLU A 115 7.07 8.89 -20.98
N HIS A 116 7.46 9.41 -19.82
CA HIS A 116 8.83 9.43 -19.31
C HIS A 116 9.10 8.27 -18.34
N GLN A 117 8.23 7.26 -18.29
CA GLN A 117 8.32 6.10 -17.38
C GLN A 117 8.29 6.48 -15.89
N ARG A 118 7.72 7.64 -15.54
CA ARG A 118 7.56 8.05 -14.14
C ARG A 118 6.27 7.47 -13.58
N ALA A 119 6.37 6.85 -12.41
CA ALA A 119 5.24 6.26 -11.71
C ALA A 119 4.64 7.25 -10.70
N THR A 120 3.39 7.66 -10.92
CA THR A 120 2.63 8.54 -10.02
C THR A 120 1.45 7.79 -9.39
N PRO A 121 1.25 7.90 -8.07
CA PRO A 121 0.13 7.21 -7.42
C PRO A 121 -1.19 7.85 -7.80
N GLN A 122 -2.20 7.04 -8.06
CA GLN A 122 -3.57 7.52 -8.18
C GLN A 122 -4.15 7.91 -6.80
N ASN A 123 -5.21 8.72 -6.82
CA ASN A 123 -5.93 9.12 -5.60
C ASN A 123 -6.91 8.05 -5.08
N SER A 124 -6.81 6.82 -5.60
CA SER A 124 -7.58 5.66 -5.20
C SER A 124 -6.74 4.70 -4.37
N GLN A 125 -7.32 4.19 -3.28
CA GLN A 125 -6.75 3.11 -2.47
C GLN A 125 -7.73 1.96 -2.41
N PHE A 126 -7.22 0.75 -2.41
CA PHE A 126 -8.01 -0.47 -2.30
C PHE A 126 -7.58 -1.20 -1.04
N HIS A 127 -8.53 -1.44 -0.15
CA HIS A 127 -8.30 -2.05 1.15
C HIS A 127 -8.74 -3.50 1.08
N PHE A 128 -7.79 -4.40 1.30
CA PHE A 128 -8.07 -5.82 1.35
C PHE A 128 -7.88 -6.35 2.75
N ILE A 129 -8.70 -7.33 3.09
CA ILE A 129 -8.63 -8.09 4.33
C ILE A 129 -8.15 -9.50 4.05
N ARG A 130 -7.37 -10.04 4.97
CA ARG A 130 -6.87 -11.42 4.86
C ARG A 130 -8.03 -12.40 5.11
N ASN A 131 -8.19 -13.38 4.22
CA ASN A 131 -9.05 -14.53 4.51
C ASN A 131 -8.31 -15.48 5.45
N GLU A 132 -8.98 -15.90 6.51
CA GLU A 132 -8.49 -16.95 7.43
C GLU A 132 -8.65 -18.35 6.84
#